data_AF-A0A2T6FQB0-F1
#
_entry.id   AF-A0A2T6FQB0-F1
#
_cell.length_a   1.000
_cell.length_b   1.000
_cell.length_c   1.000
_cell.angle_alpha   90.00
_cell.angle_beta   90.00
_cell.angle_gamma   90.00
#
_symmetry.space_group_name_H-M   'P 1'
#
loop_
_entity.id
_entity.type
_entity.pdbx_description
1 polymer ?
#
loop_
_entity_poly.entity_id
_entity_poly.type
_entity_poly.pdbx_seq_one_letter_code
_entity_poly.pdbx_strand_id
1 'polypeptide(L)'
;MRQFILMASLLFVTGCATNANKNNYGDYYLVKEDGVYWSRFVRLTQKRVDLKVDTIDPSSFSMLSNPWYAKDKTYVYLKAVPIPQADPFTFSLISENVGKDNNYVFLKGEVIPNADPGSFQVINDKLIDTYAKDKNSYFFNLKKFQPCDEASLTFEKGFIQTWAKDKLCIFYNGTKIEGADAPTHKMLILGYSKDKNRVYHGEKELSGANLATFDIIDGMAKDKNNCYKQGLISPCPGSSRKLSEMTEKELDDSASDMAMNMFQSDQDKKHAALLAIPKTSAAVVKKYRDQVLTPNDVKNINLGNLKPGYTYTLNNKVGASVTEFYPRANAITYKLRSINNDTAEFDVIHPRNFGYLTQTNQLNGTIRSAPYLSNYPFSRIYYPQGNCEFQIGTCEYTTKANATTSPVTFKQIGNFTAGVWTYYTQTQTGKQQVNIYIYDKNGFPLYMTSYVENSLTYEYERAE
;
A
#
# COMPACT_ATOMS: atom_id res chain seq x y z
N MET A 1 54.45 -44.95 -24.84
CA MET A 1 53.98 -44.36 -23.57
C MET A 1 54.21 -42.86 -23.59
N ARG A 2 53.19 -42.06 -23.93
CA ARG A 2 53.16 -40.61 -23.72
C ARG A 2 51.71 -40.24 -23.40
N GLN A 3 51.46 -39.90 -22.15
CA GLN A 3 50.18 -39.38 -21.67
C GLN A 3 49.97 -37.98 -22.22
N PHE A 4 48.83 -37.74 -22.86
CA PHE A 4 48.32 -36.41 -23.16
C PHE A 4 47.51 -35.93 -21.95
N ILE A 5 48.01 -34.90 -21.26
CA ILE A 5 47.24 -34.14 -20.27
C ILE A 5 46.43 -33.11 -21.05
N LEU A 6 45.11 -33.27 -21.07
CA LEU A 6 44.18 -32.25 -21.57
C LEU A 6 44.07 -31.16 -20.50
N MET A 7 44.66 -30.01 -20.77
CA MET A 7 44.48 -28.80 -19.96
C MET A 7 43.11 -28.20 -20.32
N ALA A 8 42.10 -28.47 -19.50
CA ALA A 8 40.82 -27.78 -19.58
C ALA A 8 41.01 -26.35 -19.05
N SER A 9 41.11 -25.39 -19.97
CA SER A 9 41.09 -23.97 -19.66
C SER A 9 39.70 -23.59 -19.12
N LEU A 10 39.57 -23.56 -17.79
CA LEU A 10 38.49 -22.85 -17.10
C LEU A 10 38.62 -21.36 -17.44
N LEU A 11 37.79 -20.89 -18.36
CA LEU A 11 37.51 -19.47 -18.53
C LEU A 11 36.70 -19.02 -17.32
N PHE A 12 37.39 -18.46 -16.32
CA PHE A 12 36.76 -17.66 -15.27
C PHE A 12 36.14 -16.43 -15.91
N VAL A 13 34.81 -16.45 -16.12
CA VAL A 13 34.05 -15.23 -16.39
C VAL A 13 33.83 -14.51 -15.06
N THR A 14 34.91 -13.94 -14.51
CA THR A 14 34.80 -12.90 -13.49
C THR A 14 34.41 -11.61 -14.19
N GLY A 15 33.12 -11.34 -14.29
CA GLY A 15 32.66 -10.12 -14.95
C GLY A 15 31.16 -10.03 -15.12
N CYS A 16 30.43 -9.87 -14.02
CA CYS A 16 29.16 -9.14 -13.98
C CYS A 16 28.76 -8.81 -12.53
N ALA A 17 29.69 -8.23 -11.76
CA ALA A 17 29.27 -7.28 -10.73
C ALA A 17 29.02 -5.96 -11.46
N THR A 18 27.82 -5.77 -11.99
CA THR A 18 27.40 -4.43 -12.42
C THR A 18 27.44 -3.55 -11.19
N ASN A 19 28.49 -2.72 -11.10
CA ASN A 19 28.60 -1.61 -10.16
C ASN A 19 27.40 -0.69 -10.38
N ALA A 20 26.28 -0.99 -9.73
CA ALA A 20 25.22 -0.03 -9.51
C ALA A 20 25.85 1.11 -8.70
N ASN A 21 25.83 2.31 -9.26
CA ASN A 21 26.36 3.56 -8.71
C ASN A 21 26.41 3.57 -7.17
N LYS A 22 27.61 3.65 -6.60
CA LYS A 22 27.88 3.97 -5.18
C LYS A 22 27.52 5.43 -4.86
N ASN A 23 26.39 5.93 -5.36
CA ASN A 23 25.85 7.23 -4.99
C ASN A 23 25.01 7.07 -3.72
N ASN A 24 25.33 7.92 -2.73
CA ASN A 24 25.35 7.58 -1.31
C ASN A 24 23.99 7.59 -0.57
N TYR A 25 22.83 7.47 -1.24
CA TYR A 25 21.53 7.72 -0.58
C TYR A 25 20.36 6.78 -0.92
N GLY A 26 20.55 5.75 -1.74
CA GLY A 26 19.48 4.81 -2.13
C GLY A 26 19.64 3.37 -1.60
N ASP A 27 18.49 2.71 -1.40
CA ASP A 27 18.38 1.25 -1.26
C ASP A 27 18.43 0.58 -2.65
N TYR A 28 18.97 -0.64 -2.74
CA TYR A 28 19.14 -1.36 -4.02
C TYR A 28 19.24 -2.89 -3.84
N TYR A 29 19.15 -3.63 -4.95
CA TYR A 29 19.41 -5.08 -4.99
C TYR A 29 20.91 -5.40 -5.03
N LEU A 30 21.33 -6.37 -4.24
CA LEU A 30 22.70 -6.86 -4.18
C LEU A 30 22.71 -8.38 -4.38
N VAL A 31 23.44 -8.87 -5.37
CA VAL A 31 23.61 -10.31 -5.61
C VAL A 31 24.92 -10.78 -4.97
N LYS A 32 24.85 -11.84 -4.18
CA LYS A 32 25.98 -12.53 -3.55
C LYS A 32 25.98 -14.01 -3.98
N GLU A 33 27.04 -14.74 -3.66
CA GLU A 33 27.17 -16.16 -4.02
C GLU A 33 26.00 -17.03 -3.52
N ASP A 34 25.44 -16.69 -2.36
CA ASP A 34 24.40 -17.47 -1.70
C ASP A 34 22.97 -16.92 -1.92
N GLY A 35 22.79 -15.87 -2.72
CA GLY A 35 21.47 -15.39 -3.11
C GLY A 35 21.35 -13.88 -3.37
N VAL A 36 20.12 -13.39 -3.37
CA VAL A 36 19.77 -11.99 -3.64
C VAL A 36 19.38 -11.27 -2.35
N TYR A 37 19.86 -10.04 -2.20
CA TYR A 37 19.69 -9.20 -1.02
C TYR A 37 19.07 -7.86 -1.38
N TRP A 38 18.30 -7.29 -0.45
CA TRP A 38 17.96 -5.87 -0.44
C TRP A 38 18.91 -5.12 0.48
N SER A 39 19.81 -4.32 -0.08
CA SER A 39 20.75 -3.49 0.68
C SER A 39 20.10 -2.17 1.05
N ARG A 40 19.87 -1.96 2.35
CA ARG A 40 19.23 -0.77 2.90
C ARG A 40 20.23 0.12 3.62
N PHE A 41 20.15 1.43 3.39
CA PHE A 41 20.91 2.40 4.18
C PHE A 41 20.09 2.88 5.40
N VAL A 42 20.56 2.55 6.60
CA VAL A 42 19.92 2.95 7.85
C VAL A 42 20.44 4.33 8.28
N ARG A 43 19.63 5.37 8.09
CA ARG A 43 20.02 6.77 8.35
C ARG A 43 20.47 7.02 9.79
N LEU A 44 19.78 6.42 10.77
CA LEU A 44 20.09 6.61 12.20
C LEU A 44 21.48 6.10 12.59
N THR A 45 21.89 4.96 12.03
CA THR A 45 23.19 4.35 12.34
C THR A 45 24.25 4.66 11.30
N GLN A 46 23.88 5.32 10.19
CA GLN A 46 24.70 5.55 9.00
C GLN A 46 25.35 4.27 8.45
N LYS A 47 24.73 3.10 8.66
CA LYS A 47 25.23 1.80 8.22
C LYS A 47 24.32 1.17 7.18
N ARG A 48 24.91 0.35 6.32
CA ARG A 48 24.16 -0.53 5.40
C ARG A 48 23.85 -1.86 6.07
N VAL A 49 22.64 -2.34 5.83
CA VAL A 49 22.17 -3.67 6.24
C VAL A 49 21.68 -4.39 4.98
N ASP A 50 22.26 -5.55 4.72
CA ASP A 50 21.86 -6.39 3.59
C ASP A 50 20.89 -7.46 4.09
N LEU A 51 19.67 -7.41 3.57
CA LEU A 51 18.59 -8.31 3.98
C LEU A 51 18.37 -9.35 2.87
N LYS A 52 18.66 -10.61 3.17
CA LYS A 52 18.45 -11.70 2.21
C LYS A 52 16.97 -11.82 1.86
N VAL A 53 16.67 -12.04 0.59
CA VAL A 53 15.30 -12.23 0.09
C VAL A 53 15.19 -13.65 -0.43
N ASP A 54 14.95 -14.61 0.48
CA ASP A 54 15.01 -16.05 0.19
C ASP A 54 14.01 -16.56 -0.86
N THR A 55 13.01 -15.75 -1.20
CA THR A 55 11.97 -16.09 -2.19
C THR A 55 12.29 -15.65 -3.61
N ILE A 56 13.39 -14.93 -3.83
CA ILE A 56 13.86 -14.59 -5.19
C ILE A 56 14.69 -15.76 -5.70
N ASP A 57 14.38 -16.24 -6.91
CA ASP A 57 15.20 -17.24 -7.61
C ASP A 57 16.47 -16.59 -8.19
N PRO A 58 17.67 -16.86 -7.63
CA PRO A 58 18.90 -16.23 -8.10
C PRO A 58 19.28 -16.63 -9.53
N SER A 59 18.83 -17.80 -10.01
CA SER A 59 19.18 -18.33 -11.34
C SER A 59 18.48 -17.61 -12.48
N SER A 60 17.34 -16.97 -12.20
CA SER A 60 16.56 -16.20 -13.18
C SER A 60 16.46 -14.71 -12.84
N PHE A 61 17.15 -14.27 -11.80
CA PHE A 61 17.13 -12.90 -11.32
C PHE A 61 17.75 -11.93 -12.34
N SER A 62 17.05 -10.82 -12.59
CA SER A 62 17.53 -9.72 -13.42
C SER A 62 17.03 -8.38 -12.90
N MET A 63 17.91 -7.38 -12.83
CA MET A 63 17.53 -6.00 -12.51
C MET A 63 17.01 -5.29 -13.77
N LEU A 64 16.02 -4.42 -13.61
CA LEU A 64 15.52 -3.59 -14.70
C LEU A 64 16.24 -2.23 -14.75
N SER A 65 15.90 -1.39 -15.73
CA SER A 65 16.55 -0.08 -15.93
C SER A 65 16.50 0.82 -14.70
N ASN A 66 15.40 0.78 -13.93
CA ASN A 66 15.34 1.36 -12.60
C ASN A 66 15.83 0.33 -11.56
N PRO A 67 16.86 0.63 -10.75
CA PRO A 67 17.47 -0.30 -9.79
C PRO A 67 16.55 -0.69 -8.61
N TRP A 68 15.39 -0.05 -8.47
CA TRP A 68 14.35 -0.50 -7.54
C TRP A 68 13.48 -1.61 -8.11
N TYR A 69 13.53 -1.87 -9.41
CA TYR A 69 12.79 -2.95 -10.03
C TYR A 69 13.73 -4.10 -10.40
N ALA A 70 13.24 -5.32 -10.18
CA ALA A 70 13.88 -6.53 -10.63
C ALA A 70 12.80 -7.56 -10.99
N LYS A 71 13.21 -8.65 -11.63
CA LYS A 71 12.34 -9.79 -11.87
C LYS A 71 13.11 -11.08 -11.79
N ASP A 72 12.41 -12.15 -11.46
CA ASP A 72 12.86 -13.52 -11.68
C ASP A 72 11.82 -14.24 -12.55
N LYS A 73 11.90 -15.57 -12.70
CA LYS A 73 10.94 -16.35 -13.49
C LYS A 73 9.50 -16.36 -12.92
N THR A 74 9.31 -15.93 -11.67
CA THR A 74 8.04 -16.05 -10.92
C THR A 74 7.37 -14.70 -10.72
N TYR A 75 8.15 -13.66 -10.40
CA TYR A 75 7.64 -12.36 -10.03
C TYR A 75 8.45 -11.21 -10.62
N VAL A 76 7.75 -10.10 -10.82
CA VAL A 76 8.36 -8.77 -10.86
C VAL A 76 8.35 -8.20 -9.46
N TYR A 77 9.40 -7.49 -9.08
CA TYR A 77 9.59 -6.92 -7.77
C TYR A 77 9.81 -5.42 -7.86
N LEU A 78 9.23 -4.69 -6.90
CA LEU A 78 9.56 -3.29 -6.61
C LEU A 78 10.08 -3.19 -5.18
N LYS A 79 11.32 -2.72 -5.04
CA LYS A 79 12.03 -2.57 -3.76
C LYS A 79 12.01 -3.87 -2.94
N ALA A 80 12.32 -4.98 -3.61
CA ALA A 80 12.28 -6.34 -3.08
C ALA A 80 10.89 -6.84 -2.62
N VAL A 81 9.78 -6.24 -3.05
CA VAL A 81 8.42 -6.75 -2.81
C VAL A 81 7.80 -7.19 -4.13
N PRO A 82 7.23 -8.41 -4.23
CA PRO A 82 6.54 -8.84 -5.43
C PRO A 82 5.40 -7.91 -5.81
N ILE A 83 5.21 -7.69 -7.11
CA ILE A 83 4.05 -7.02 -7.69
C ILE A 83 3.03 -8.11 -8.05
N PRO A 84 1.89 -8.24 -7.33
CA PRO A 84 1.08 -9.45 -7.37
C PRO A 84 0.53 -9.85 -8.75
N GLN A 85 0.13 -8.86 -9.55
CA GLN A 85 -0.52 -9.05 -10.86
C GLN A 85 0.47 -8.98 -12.04
N ALA A 86 1.75 -8.67 -11.80
CA ALA A 86 2.71 -8.50 -12.87
C ALA A 86 3.18 -9.84 -13.43
N ASP A 87 3.17 -9.96 -14.76
CA ASP A 87 3.75 -11.09 -15.49
C ASP A 87 5.24 -10.86 -15.77
N PRO A 88 6.17 -11.59 -15.12
CA PRO A 88 7.61 -11.37 -15.31
C PRO A 88 8.10 -11.60 -16.75
N PHE A 89 7.40 -12.42 -17.53
CA PHE A 89 7.82 -12.75 -18.89
C PHE A 89 7.61 -11.58 -19.86
N THR A 90 6.52 -10.84 -19.69
CA THR A 90 6.12 -9.74 -20.59
C THR A 90 6.30 -8.36 -19.98
N PHE A 91 6.64 -8.28 -18.68
CA PHE A 91 6.87 -7.01 -18.00
C PHE A 91 8.07 -6.23 -18.53
N SER A 92 7.85 -4.94 -18.74
CA SER A 92 8.84 -3.95 -19.11
C SER A 92 8.58 -2.61 -18.41
N LEU A 93 9.64 -1.85 -18.12
CA LEU A 93 9.51 -0.47 -17.67
C LEU A 93 9.39 0.45 -18.88
N ILE A 94 8.42 1.37 -18.83
CA ILE A 94 8.21 2.41 -19.84
C ILE A 94 8.57 3.81 -19.33
N SER A 95 8.77 3.96 -18.01
CA SER A 95 9.36 5.14 -17.38
C SER A 95 9.98 4.77 -16.02
N GLU A 96 10.42 5.74 -15.21
CA GLU A 96 11.01 5.48 -13.89
C GLU A 96 10.01 4.82 -12.93
N ASN A 97 8.76 5.27 -12.93
CA ASN A 97 7.71 4.80 -12.03
C ASN A 97 6.67 3.90 -12.71
N VAL A 98 6.65 3.82 -14.05
CA VAL A 98 5.63 3.07 -14.79
C VAL A 98 6.22 1.85 -15.49
N GLY A 99 5.63 0.69 -15.21
CA GLY A 99 5.85 -0.54 -15.96
C GLY A 99 4.56 -1.04 -16.57
N LYS A 100 4.67 -1.97 -17.52
CA LYS A 100 3.53 -2.67 -18.10
C LYS A 100 3.90 -4.08 -18.48
N ASP A 101 2.89 -4.94 -18.52
CA ASP A 101 2.95 -6.25 -19.16
C ASP A 101 1.83 -6.34 -20.22
N ASN A 102 1.53 -7.55 -20.72
CA ASN A 102 0.49 -7.71 -21.73
C ASN A 102 -0.94 -7.45 -21.22
N ASN A 103 -1.16 -7.49 -19.92
CA ASN A 103 -2.49 -7.43 -19.29
C ASN A 103 -2.72 -6.12 -18.54
N TYR A 104 -1.68 -5.54 -17.96
CA TYR A 104 -1.79 -4.43 -17.02
C TYR A 104 -0.71 -3.36 -17.20
N VAL A 105 -1.05 -2.15 -16.77
CA VAL A 105 -0.11 -1.05 -16.56
C VAL A 105 0.01 -0.81 -15.06
N PHE A 106 1.24 -0.64 -14.58
CA PHE A 106 1.57 -0.50 -13.18
C PHE A 106 2.25 0.84 -12.92
N LEU A 107 1.72 1.62 -12.00
CA LEU A 107 2.39 2.79 -11.44
C LEU A 107 2.92 2.44 -10.05
N LYS A 108 4.23 2.47 -9.87
CA LYS A 108 4.91 2.15 -8.59
C LYS A 108 4.44 0.81 -8.01
N GLY A 109 4.21 -0.18 -8.88
CA GLY A 109 3.75 -1.52 -8.53
C GLY A 109 2.25 -1.67 -8.31
N GLU A 110 1.44 -0.61 -8.44
CA GLU A 110 -0.01 -0.67 -8.36
C GLU A 110 -0.64 -0.63 -9.76
N VAL A 111 -1.64 -1.47 -10.01
CA VAL A 111 -2.35 -1.48 -11.29
C VAL A 111 -3.13 -0.18 -11.47
N ILE A 112 -2.95 0.45 -12.63
CA ILE A 112 -3.78 1.58 -13.07
C ILE A 112 -5.11 1.00 -13.57
N PRO A 113 -6.24 1.23 -12.87
CA PRO A 113 -7.49 0.60 -13.23
C PRO A 113 -7.96 1.01 -14.63
N ASN A 114 -8.35 0.02 -15.44
CA ASN A 114 -8.89 0.19 -16.79
C ASN A 114 -7.95 0.85 -17.82
N ALA A 115 -6.64 0.89 -17.55
CA ALA A 115 -5.65 1.32 -18.54
C ALA A 115 -5.46 0.26 -19.64
N ASP A 116 -5.32 0.69 -20.89
CA ASP A 116 -4.99 -0.18 -22.02
C ASP A 116 -3.47 -0.31 -22.20
N PRO A 117 -2.84 -1.47 -21.89
CA PRO A 117 -1.38 -1.60 -21.93
C PRO A 117 -0.78 -1.46 -23.33
N GLY A 118 -1.56 -1.78 -24.38
CA GLY A 118 -1.14 -1.73 -25.77
C GLY A 118 -0.90 -0.30 -26.27
N SER A 119 -1.68 0.66 -25.78
CA SER A 119 -1.63 2.07 -26.20
C SER A 119 -1.16 3.04 -25.12
N PHE A 120 -0.85 2.55 -23.92
CA PHE A 120 -0.43 3.39 -22.80
C PHE A 120 0.88 4.13 -23.08
N GLN A 121 0.87 5.44 -22.84
CA GLN A 121 1.97 6.36 -23.05
C GLN A 121 2.10 7.28 -21.85
N VAL A 122 3.31 7.32 -21.29
CA VAL A 122 3.66 8.25 -20.23
C VAL A 122 3.91 9.62 -20.85
N ILE A 123 3.20 10.64 -20.37
CA ILE A 123 3.35 12.03 -20.82
C ILE A 123 4.38 12.74 -19.98
N ASN A 124 4.34 12.51 -18.66
CA ASN A 124 5.23 13.14 -17.70
C ASN A 124 5.34 12.23 -16.47
N ASP A 125 6.55 11.82 -16.13
CA ASP A 125 6.81 10.98 -14.96
C ASP A 125 7.81 11.66 -14.03
N LYS A 126 7.36 11.98 -12.82
CA LYS A 126 8.15 12.62 -11.78
C LYS A 126 8.12 11.78 -10.52
N LEU A 127 9.03 12.08 -9.59
CA LEU A 127 9.13 11.43 -8.28
C LEU A 127 7.77 11.33 -7.56
N ILE A 128 6.95 12.38 -7.63
CA ILE A 128 5.68 12.48 -6.90
C ILE A 128 4.50 12.06 -7.78
N ASP A 129 4.41 12.62 -8.99
CA ASP A 129 3.23 12.49 -9.85
C ASP A 129 3.57 12.01 -11.27
N THR A 130 2.63 11.29 -11.86
CA THR A 130 2.71 10.80 -13.24
C THR A 130 1.45 11.17 -14.02
N TYR A 131 1.62 11.83 -15.17
CA TYR A 131 0.57 11.96 -16.19
C TYR A 131 0.83 10.99 -17.33
N ALA A 132 -0.24 10.36 -17.79
CA ALA A 132 -0.20 9.42 -18.89
C ALA A 132 -1.50 9.44 -19.68
N LYS A 133 -1.52 8.76 -20.81
CA LYS A 133 -2.73 8.50 -21.59
C LYS A 133 -2.69 7.13 -22.22
N ASP A 134 -3.85 6.62 -22.58
CA ASP A 134 -3.99 5.53 -23.54
C ASP A 134 -4.90 5.97 -24.68
N LYS A 135 -5.29 5.05 -25.57
CA LYS A 135 -6.20 5.36 -26.70
C LYS A 135 -7.58 5.86 -26.28
N ASN A 136 -8.00 5.64 -25.03
CA ASN A 136 -9.33 5.91 -24.53
C ASN A 136 -9.37 7.09 -23.55
N SER A 137 -8.29 7.40 -22.84
CA SER A 137 -8.33 8.22 -21.63
C SER A 137 -7.00 8.82 -21.20
N TYR A 138 -7.09 9.83 -20.33
CA TYR A 138 -5.95 10.41 -19.62
C TYR A 138 -5.91 9.92 -18.17
N PHE A 139 -4.71 9.90 -17.60
CA PHE A 139 -4.45 9.43 -16.26
C PHE A 139 -3.58 10.42 -15.51
N PHE A 140 -3.94 10.66 -14.25
CA PHE A 140 -3.08 11.26 -13.24
C PHE A 140 -2.89 10.25 -12.13
N ASN A 141 -1.66 9.79 -11.93
CA ASN A 141 -1.34 8.65 -11.09
C ASN A 141 -2.25 7.44 -11.43
N LEU A 142 -3.03 6.95 -10.47
CA LEU A 142 -3.99 5.84 -10.66
C LEU A 142 -5.37 6.30 -11.13
N LYS A 143 -5.60 7.62 -11.25
CA LYS A 143 -6.92 8.19 -11.52
C LYS A 143 -7.07 8.50 -13.01
N LYS A 144 -8.10 7.92 -13.61
CA LYS A 144 -8.57 8.29 -14.95
C LYS A 144 -9.29 9.65 -14.91
N PHE A 145 -9.03 10.50 -15.90
CA PHE A 145 -9.75 11.74 -16.15
C PHE A 145 -9.88 12.00 -17.65
N GLN A 146 -10.78 12.91 -18.01
CA GLN A 146 -11.01 13.31 -19.40
C GLN A 146 -10.81 14.83 -19.52
N PRO A 147 -9.90 15.30 -20.39
CA PRO A 147 -9.80 16.70 -20.77
C PRO A 147 -11.12 17.21 -21.38
N CYS A 148 -11.43 18.47 -21.15
CA CYS A 148 -12.59 19.12 -21.78
C CYS A 148 -12.26 19.53 -23.23
N ASP A 149 -10.99 19.81 -23.51
CA ASP A 149 -10.47 20.03 -24.85
C ASP A 149 -9.07 19.45 -24.99
N GLU A 150 -8.98 18.25 -25.56
CA GLU A 150 -7.71 17.52 -25.68
C GLU A 150 -6.64 18.30 -26.46
N ALA A 151 -7.04 19.01 -27.51
CA ALA A 151 -6.13 19.74 -28.40
C ALA A 151 -5.36 20.88 -27.69
N SER A 152 -5.91 21.44 -26.61
CA SER A 152 -5.27 22.52 -25.84
C SER A 152 -4.77 22.09 -24.47
N LEU A 153 -4.80 20.78 -24.17
CA LEU A 153 -4.35 20.26 -22.89
C LEU A 153 -2.85 20.51 -22.69
N THR A 154 -2.53 21.17 -21.59
CA THR A 154 -1.16 21.43 -21.14
C THR A 154 -1.01 21.05 -19.67
N PHE A 155 0.22 20.73 -19.27
CA PHE A 155 0.57 20.29 -17.92
C PHE A 155 1.49 21.33 -17.28
N GLU A 156 1.04 21.94 -16.20
CA GLU A 156 1.80 22.97 -15.49
C GLU A 156 2.43 22.41 -14.21
N LYS A 157 3.66 22.86 -13.97
CA LYS A 157 4.47 22.43 -12.82
C LYS A 157 4.23 23.38 -11.64
N GLY A 158 3.65 22.86 -10.56
CA GLY A 158 3.81 23.44 -9.23
C GLY A 158 5.05 22.88 -8.51
N PHE A 159 5.39 23.46 -7.36
CA PHE A 159 6.54 23.02 -6.56
C PHE A 159 6.33 21.60 -5.97
N ILE A 160 5.12 21.33 -5.47
CA ILE A 160 4.72 20.01 -4.91
C ILE A 160 3.47 19.46 -5.64
N GLN A 161 2.59 20.34 -6.14
CA GLN A 161 1.35 19.96 -6.81
C GLN A 161 1.48 19.98 -8.33
N THR A 162 0.73 19.13 -9.02
CA THR A 162 0.73 19.14 -10.49
C THR A 162 -0.65 19.48 -11.04
N TRP A 163 -0.65 20.45 -11.95
CA TRP A 163 -1.84 20.97 -12.58
C TRP A 163 -1.90 20.53 -14.04
N ALA A 164 -3.11 20.36 -14.56
CA ALA A 164 -3.34 20.31 -15.98
C ALA A 164 -4.43 21.32 -16.34
N LYS A 165 -4.35 21.90 -17.53
CA LYS A 165 -5.37 22.82 -18.02
C LYS A 165 -5.57 22.66 -19.51
N ASP A 166 -6.79 22.91 -19.94
CA ASP A 166 -7.13 23.13 -21.33
C ASP A 166 -7.89 24.46 -21.45
N LYS A 167 -8.36 24.82 -22.65
CA LYS A 167 -9.04 26.10 -22.88
C LYS A 167 -10.39 26.23 -22.13
N LEU A 168 -10.96 25.13 -21.65
CA LEU A 168 -12.27 25.07 -21.00
C LEU A 168 -12.19 24.69 -19.52
N CYS A 169 -11.20 23.91 -19.12
CA CYS A 169 -11.14 23.25 -17.82
C CYS A 169 -9.76 23.33 -17.16
N ILE A 170 -9.79 23.39 -15.82
CA ILE A 170 -8.62 23.31 -14.95
C ILE A 170 -8.70 22.04 -14.13
N PHE A 171 -7.57 21.35 -13.98
CA PHE A 171 -7.44 20.12 -13.22
C PHE A 171 -6.35 20.29 -12.16
N TYR A 172 -6.70 19.93 -10.92
CA TYR A 172 -5.78 19.82 -9.81
C TYR A 172 -5.61 18.34 -9.46
N ASN A 173 -4.38 17.80 -9.55
CA ASN A 173 -4.10 16.40 -9.29
C ASN A 173 -5.09 15.44 -10.02
N GLY A 174 -5.31 15.69 -11.32
CA GLY A 174 -6.24 14.92 -12.15
C GLY A 174 -7.72 15.09 -11.82
N THR A 175 -8.09 16.03 -10.95
CA THR A 175 -9.48 16.32 -10.60
C THR A 175 -9.89 17.67 -11.18
N LYS A 176 -10.96 17.68 -11.98
CA LYS A 176 -11.52 18.91 -12.53
C LYS A 176 -12.00 19.83 -11.42
N ILE A 177 -11.64 21.10 -11.49
CA ILE A 177 -12.15 22.14 -10.60
C ILE A 177 -13.47 22.63 -11.17
N GLU A 178 -14.57 22.28 -10.51
CA GLU A 178 -15.90 22.63 -10.99
C GLU A 178 -16.16 24.14 -10.88
N GLY A 179 -16.64 24.74 -11.97
CA GLY A 179 -16.96 26.17 -12.05
C GLY A 179 -15.75 27.10 -12.22
N ALA A 180 -14.54 26.58 -12.39
CA ALA A 180 -13.35 27.38 -12.68
C ALA A 180 -13.40 27.98 -14.09
N ASP A 181 -13.07 29.26 -14.22
CA ASP A 181 -12.93 29.97 -15.48
C ASP A 181 -11.50 29.77 -16.02
N ALA A 182 -11.31 28.75 -16.85
CA ALA A 182 -9.99 28.39 -17.38
C ALA A 182 -9.23 29.54 -18.06
N PRO A 183 -9.85 30.44 -18.85
CA PRO A 183 -9.15 31.55 -19.49
C PRO A 183 -8.54 32.57 -18.52
N THR A 184 -9.12 32.76 -17.34
CA THR A 184 -8.62 33.73 -16.34
C THR A 184 -7.99 33.09 -15.11
N HIS A 185 -7.90 31.75 -15.09
CA HIS A 185 -7.30 31.01 -14.00
C HIS A 185 -5.81 31.32 -13.84
N LYS A 186 -5.41 31.55 -12.60
CA LYS A 186 -4.05 31.81 -12.16
C LYS A 186 -3.72 30.84 -11.03
N MET A 187 -2.73 30.00 -11.28
CA MET A 187 -2.14 29.15 -10.24
C MET A 187 -1.32 30.01 -9.29
N LEU A 188 -1.51 29.77 -7.99
CA LEU A 188 -0.66 30.31 -6.94
C LEU A 188 0.20 29.14 -6.41
N ILE A 189 0.74 29.29 -5.21
CA ILE A 189 1.51 28.23 -4.55
C ILE A 189 0.68 27.53 -3.47
N LEU A 190 1.22 26.43 -2.92
CA LEU A 190 0.63 25.70 -1.79
C LEU A 190 -0.79 25.17 -2.05
N GLY A 191 -1.07 24.81 -3.31
CA GLY A 191 -2.38 24.30 -3.72
C GLY A 191 -3.47 25.38 -3.88
N TYR A 192 -3.16 26.66 -3.70
CA TYR A 192 -4.10 27.73 -3.96
C TYR A 192 -4.12 28.14 -5.43
N SER A 193 -5.26 28.60 -5.91
CA SER A 193 -5.41 29.24 -7.22
C SER A 193 -6.60 30.19 -7.22
N LYS A 194 -6.71 31.04 -8.24
CA LYS A 194 -7.86 31.94 -8.40
C LYS A 194 -8.18 32.19 -9.87
N ASP A 195 -9.41 32.55 -10.17
CA ASP A 195 -9.81 33.08 -11.46
C ASP A 195 -10.51 34.44 -11.28
N LYS A 196 -11.15 34.98 -12.33
CA LYS A 196 -11.85 36.27 -12.24
C LYS A 196 -13.06 36.27 -11.29
N ASN A 197 -13.57 35.10 -10.90
CA ASN A 197 -14.79 34.93 -10.13
C ASN A 197 -14.51 34.41 -8.71
N ARG A 198 -13.53 33.52 -8.52
CA ARG A 198 -13.38 32.73 -7.27
C ARG A 198 -11.93 32.43 -6.91
N VAL A 199 -11.75 32.00 -5.67
CA VAL A 199 -10.51 31.47 -5.12
C VAL A 199 -10.70 30.00 -4.80
N TYR A 200 -9.65 29.20 -4.98
CA TYR A 200 -9.66 27.76 -4.80
C TYR A 200 -8.49 27.31 -3.92
N HIS A 201 -8.70 26.21 -3.21
CA HIS A 201 -7.64 25.42 -2.58
C HIS A 201 -7.83 23.95 -2.95
N GLY A 202 -6.85 23.39 -3.64
CA GLY A 202 -6.97 22.10 -4.31
C GLY A 202 -8.05 22.13 -5.38
N GLU A 203 -8.93 21.14 -5.37
CA GLU A 203 -10.06 21.03 -6.30
C GLU A 203 -11.31 21.81 -5.87
N LYS A 204 -11.28 22.45 -4.69
CA LYS A 204 -12.46 23.06 -4.06
C LYS A 204 -12.39 24.58 -4.07
N GLU A 205 -13.55 25.19 -4.22
CA GLU A 205 -13.73 26.62 -3.98
C GLU A 205 -13.49 26.94 -2.49
N LEU A 206 -12.73 28.01 -2.25
CA LEU A 206 -12.48 28.55 -0.92
C LEU A 206 -13.58 29.58 -0.59
N SER A 207 -14.71 29.10 -0.10
CA SER A 207 -15.87 29.94 0.18
C SER A 207 -15.56 31.04 1.21
N GLY A 208 -16.01 32.26 0.93
CA GLY A 208 -15.84 33.43 1.80
C GLY A 208 -14.49 34.15 1.65
N ALA A 209 -13.59 33.66 0.80
CA ALA A 209 -12.35 34.35 0.46
C ALA A 209 -12.63 35.65 -0.30
N ASN A 210 -11.95 36.74 0.09
CA ASN A 210 -12.05 38.01 -0.61
C ASN A 210 -11.09 38.04 -1.80
N LEU A 211 -11.61 37.74 -2.99
CA LEU A 211 -10.83 37.67 -4.24
C LEU A 211 -9.90 38.86 -4.50
N ALA A 212 -10.39 40.08 -4.24
CA ALA A 212 -9.66 41.32 -4.53
C ALA A 212 -8.39 41.50 -3.67
N THR A 213 -8.39 40.94 -2.46
CA THR A 213 -7.27 41.08 -1.51
C THR A 213 -6.56 39.75 -1.24
N PHE A 214 -6.96 38.68 -1.96
CA PHE A 214 -6.41 37.35 -1.75
C PHE A 214 -4.99 37.23 -2.31
N ASP A 215 -4.06 36.92 -1.43
CA ASP A 215 -2.63 36.76 -1.71
C ASP A 215 -2.00 35.65 -0.85
N ILE A 216 -0.78 35.24 -1.19
CA ILE A 216 0.00 34.28 -0.41
C ILE A 216 1.08 35.02 0.37
N ILE A 217 1.10 34.86 1.69
CA ILE A 217 2.10 35.44 2.60
C ILE A 217 2.66 34.37 3.54
N ASP A 218 3.96 34.39 3.82
CA ASP A 218 4.60 33.56 4.87
C ASP A 218 4.13 32.10 4.94
N GLY A 219 4.06 31.43 3.78
CA GLY A 219 3.67 30.02 3.71
C GLY A 219 2.17 29.74 3.93
N MET A 220 1.31 30.76 3.85
CA MET A 220 -0.15 30.65 3.95
C MET A 220 -0.86 31.62 3.01
N ALA A 221 -2.17 31.48 2.82
CA ALA A 221 -2.95 32.47 2.09
C ALA A 221 -3.57 33.48 3.05
N LYS A 222 -3.80 34.71 2.58
CA LYS A 222 -4.45 35.78 3.35
C LYS A 222 -5.33 36.61 2.43
N ASP A 223 -6.41 37.11 2.99
CA ASP A 223 -7.16 38.22 2.44
C ASP A 223 -7.45 39.28 3.53
N LYS A 224 -8.26 40.29 3.21
CA LYS A 224 -8.60 41.36 4.16
C LYS A 224 -9.38 40.88 5.39
N ASN A 225 -10.05 39.73 5.31
CA ASN A 225 -10.93 39.19 6.34
C ASN A 225 -10.23 38.09 7.15
N ASN A 226 -9.46 37.21 6.49
CA ASN A 226 -8.96 35.96 7.07
C ASN A 226 -7.56 35.58 6.59
N CYS A 227 -6.91 34.68 7.33
CA CYS A 227 -5.78 33.89 6.84
C CYS A 227 -6.17 32.42 6.70
N TYR A 228 -5.50 31.70 5.82
CA TYR A 228 -5.86 30.34 5.42
C TYR A 228 -4.63 29.42 5.36
N LYS A 229 -4.70 28.30 6.08
CA LYS A 229 -3.71 27.23 6.03
C LYS A 229 -4.39 25.95 5.56
N GLN A 230 -3.89 25.37 4.46
CA GLN A 230 -4.49 24.19 3.83
C GLN A 230 -6.00 24.35 3.52
N GLY A 231 -6.43 25.55 3.13
CA GLY A 231 -7.82 25.86 2.80
C GLY A 231 -8.74 26.10 4.02
N LEU A 232 -8.21 26.08 5.24
CA LEU A 232 -8.97 26.34 6.47
C LEU A 232 -8.59 27.69 7.06
N ILE A 233 -9.58 28.41 7.62
CA ILE A 233 -9.33 29.66 8.35
C ILE A 233 -8.35 29.37 9.50
N SER A 234 -7.30 30.17 9.57
CA SER A 234 -6.20 30.01 10.52
C SER A 234 -5.80 31.39 11.08
N PRO A 235 -5.27 31.48 12.31
CA PRO A 235 -4.74 32.73 12.83
C PRO A 235 -3.71 33.33 11.89
N CYS A 236 -3.84 34.63 11.61
CA CYS A 236 -2.90 35.34 10.75
C CYS A 236 -1.51 35.42 11.39
N PRO A 237 -0.44 35.41 10.60
CA PRO A 237 0.91 35.56 11.14
C PRO A 237 1.03 36.97 11.71
N GLY A 238 1.17 37.03 13.03
CA GLY A 238 1.43 38.23 13.82
C GLY A 238 2.27 37.97 15.07
N SER A 239 2.75 36.74 15.29
CA SER A 239 3.55 36.38 16.48
C SER A 239 4.36 35.07 16.33
N SER A 240 4.86 34.72 15.16
CA SER A 240 5.78 33.58 15.02
C SER A 240 7.23 34.05 15.09
N ARG A 241 7.88 33.82 16.24
CA ARG A 241 9.34 33.85 16.39
C ARG A 241 9.96 32.96 15.32
N LYS A 242 11.07 33.37 14.67
CA LYS A 242 11.69 32.52 13.64
C LYS A 242 12.21 31.24 14.29
N LEU A 243 12.18 30.11 13.56
CA LEU A 243 12.72 28.83 14.06
C LEU A 243 14.19 28.96 14.51
N SER A 244 14.96 29.79 13.78
CA SER A 244 16.36 30.12 14.10
C SER A 244 16.53 30.95 15.37
N GLU A 245 15.46 31.52 15.91
CA GLU A 245 15.46 32.35 17.11
C GLU A 245 14.94 31.57 18.33
N MET A 246 14.40 30.36 18.15
CA MET A 246 13.93 29.48 19.22
C MET A 246 15.10 28.79 19.93
N THR A 247 14.98 28.60 21.24
CA THR A 247 15.92 27.80 22.02
C THR A 247 15.74 26.30 21.73
N GLU A 248 16.77 25.50 22.00
CA GLU A 248 16.73 24.04 21.85
C GLU A 248 15.56 23.41 22.62
N LYS A 249 15.30 23.88 23.84
CA LYS A 249 14.16 23.44 24.65
C LYS A 249 12.81 23.72 23.99
N GLU A 250 12.62 24.90 23.39
CA GLU A 250 11.37 25.25 22.70
C GLU A 250 11.16 24.40 21.44
N LEU A 251 12.24 24.01 20.76
CA LEU A 251 12.19 23.10 19.62
C LEU A 251 11.81 21.67 20.06
N ASP A 252 12.39 21.19 21.16
CA ASP A 252 12.08 19.87 21.73
C ASP A 252 10.63 19.79 22.21
N ASP A 253 10.15 20.82 22.94
CA ASP A 253 8.76 20.91 23.39
C ASP A 253 7.81 20.90 22.19
N SER A 254 8.11 21.68 21.14
CA SER A 254 7.30 21.72 19.90
C SER A 254 7.30 20.38 19.15
N ALA A 255 8.43 19.68 19.11
CA ALA A 255 8.54 18.36 18.49
C ALA A 255 7.76 17.30 19.28
N SER A 256 7.81 17.37 20.61
CA SER A 256 7.04 16.53 21.52
C SER A 256 5.54 16.74 21.33
N ASP A 257 5.08 18.00 21.29
CA ASP A 257 3.68 18.35 21.03
C ASP A 257 3.22 17.86 19.67
N MET A 258 4.04 18.02 18.62
CA MET A 258 3.73 17.50 17.30
C MET A 258 3.59 15.97 17.32
N ALA A 259 4.50 15.26 17.99
CA ALA A 259 4.42 13.81 18.13
C ALA A 259 3.16 13.38 18.89
N MET A 260 2.84 14.02 20.02
CA MET A 260 1.65 13.74 20.81
C MET A 260 0.36 14.00 20.04
N ASN A 261 0.29 15.09 19.28
CA ASN A 261 -0.84 15.38 18.39
C ASN A 261 -0.97 14.34 17.28
N MET A 262 0.13 13.86 16.70
CA MET A 262 0.11 12.76 15.73
C MET A 262 -0.41 11.46 16.35
N PHE A 263 0.04 11.12 17.56
CA PHE A 263 -0.45 9.94 18.28
C PHE A 263 -1.94 10.05 18.62
N GLN A 264 -2.39 11.21 19.11
CA GLN A 264 -3.80 11.43 19.41
C GLN A 264 -4.66 11.33 18.15
N SER A 265 -4.21 11.96 17.04
CA SER A 265 -4.91 11.87 15.76
C SER A 265 -5.03 10.42 15.25
N ASP A 266 -4.00 9.59 15.42
CA ASP A 266 -4.05 8.17 15.08
C ASP A 266 -5.05 7.40 15.97
N GLN A 267 -5.07 7.69 17.27
CA GLN A 267 -6.04 7.10 18.21
C GLN A 267 -7.48 7.49 17.86
N ASP A 268 -7.74 8.76 17.56
CA ASP A 268 -9.07 9.25 17.21
C ASP A 268 -9.58 8.59 15.91
N LYS A 269 -8.71 8.42 14.91
CA LYS A 269 -9.05 7.69 13.67
C LYS A 269 -9.43 6.25 13.95
N LYS A 270 -8.63 5.54 14.76
CA LYS A 270 -8.90 4.15 15.16
C LYS A 270 -10.21 4.03 15.94
N HIS A 271 -10.48 4.97 16.84
CA HIS A 271 -11.71 4.99 17.61
C HIS A 271 -12.94 5.24 16.73
N ALA A 272 -12.87 6.22 15.81
CA ALA A 272 -13.94 6.47 14.84
C ALA A 272 -14.21 5.26 13.93
N ALA A 273 -13.15 4.59 13.47
CA ALA A 273 -13.28 3.36 12.67
C ALA A 273 -13.91 2.21 13.48
N LEU A 274 -13.53 2.04 14.75
CA LEU A 274 -14.13 1.06 15.67
C LEU A 274 -15.65 1.25 15.78
N LEU A 275 -16.11 2.50 15.96
CA LEU A 275 -17.55 2.82 16.04
C LEU A 275 -18.29 2.54 14.72
N ALA A 276 -17.59 2.55 13.59
CA ALA A 276 -18.16 2.32 12.27
C ALA A 276 -18.30 0.83 11.90
N ILE A 277 -17.62 -0.10 12.60
CA ILE A 277 -17.57 -1.54 12.27
C ILE A 277 -18.96 -2.16 12.00
N PRO A 278 -20.02 -1.93 12.80
CA PRO A 278 -21.33 -2.53 12.54
C PRO A 278 -21.92 -2.09 11.18
N LYS A 279 -21.78 -0.81 10.84
CA LYS A 279 -22.25 -0.24 9.57
C LYS A 279 -21.42 -0.80 8.41
N THR A 280 -20.09 -0.85 8.55
CA THR A 280 -19.19 -1.41 7.55
C THR A 280 -19.50 -2.89 7.29
N SER A 281 -19.64 -3.70 8.34
CA SER A 281 -19.93 -5.13 8.23
C SER A 281 -21.25 -5.39 7.50
N ALA A 282 -22.31 -4.64 7.83
CA ALA A 282 -23.60 -4.75 7.14
C ALA A 282 -23.50 -4.37 5.65
N ALA A 283 -22.70 -3.34 5.33
CA ALA A 283 -22.47 -2.93 3.95
C ALA A 283 -21.72 -4.01 3.15
N VAL A 284 -20.70 -4.63 3.73
CA VAL A 284 -19.95 -5.73 3.09
C VAL A 284 -20.85 -6.95 2.88
N VAL A 285 -21.62 -7.38 3.89
CA VAL A 285 -22.57 -8.50 3.73
C VAL A 285 -23.57 -8.20 2.61
N LYS A 286 -24.08 -6.96 2.53
CA LYS A 286 -24.98 -6.55 1.45
C LYS A 286 -24.30 -6.61 0.08
N LYS A 287 -23.07 -6.10 -0.02
CA LYS A 287 -22.27 -6.06 -1.26
C LYS A 287 -22.00 -7.46 -1.81
N TYR A 288 -21.68 -8.42 -0.93
CA TYR A 288 -21.28 -9.78 -1.32
C TYR A 288 -22.33 -10.84 -1.00
N ARG A 289 -23.62 -10.47 -0.87
CA ARG A 289 -24.71 -11.30 -0.32
C ARG A 289 -24.65 -12.77 -0.72
N ASP A 290 -24.51 -13.07 -2.01
CA ASP A 290 -24.57 -14.43 -2.53
C ASP A 290 -23.25 -15.21 -2.36
N GLN A 291 -22.17 -14.51 -2.05
CA GLN A 291 -20.83 -15.06 -1.82
C GLN A 291 -20.56 -15.33 -0.34
N VAL A 292 -21.33 -14.74 0.59
CA VAL A 292 -21.06 -14.86 2.03
C VAL A 292 -21.21 -16.31 2.52
N LEU A 293 -20.20 -16.80 3.21
CA LEU A 293 -20.18 -18.11 3.87
C LEU A 293 -21.09 -18.13 5.10
N THR A 294 -22.00 -19.09 5.14
CA THR A 294 -22.82 -19.40 6.30
C THR A 294 -22.34 -20.69 6.99
N PRO A 295 -22.72 -20.94 8.25
CA PRO A 295 -22.37 -22.19 8.95
C PRO A 295 -22.74 -23.47 8.17
N ASN A 296 -23.84 -23.44 7.42
CA ASN A 296 -24.28 -24.58 6.61
C ASN A 296 -23.38 -24.83 5.38
N ASP A 297 -22.68 -23.80 4.91
CA ASP A 297 -21.79 -23.86 3.75
C ASP A 297 -20.39 -24.38 4.10
N VAL A 298 -19.98 -24.33 5.37
CA VAL A 298 -18.61 -24.64 5.82
C VAL A 298 -18.16 -26.03 5.36
N LYS A 299 -19.05 -27.02 5.44
CA LYS A 299 -18.77 -28.40 4.99
C LYS A 299 -18.54 -28.54 3.48
N ASN A 300 -18.93 -27.53 2.70
CA ASN A 300 -18.81 -27.52 1.24
C ASN A 300 -17.53 -26.83 0.77
N ILE A 301 -16.74 -26.21 1.66
CA ILE A 301 -15.49 -25.58 1.28
C ILE A 301 -14.54 -26.65 0.71
N ASN A 302 -14.08 -26.43 -0.52
CA ASN A 302 -13.09 -27.27 -1.17
C ASN A 302 -12.16 -26.42 -2.05
N LEU A 303 -11.00 -26.08 -1.50
CA LEU A 303 -9.96 -25.33 -2.19
C LEU A 303 -9.35 -26.11 -3.37
N GLY A 304 -9.56 -27.43 -3.45
CA GLY A 304 -9.17 -28.28 -4.58
C GLY A 304 -9.78 -27.85 -5.91
N ASN A 305 -10.88 -27.10 -5.88
CA ASN A 305 -11.56 -26.58 -7.07
C ASN A 305 -10.95 -25.28 -7.60
N LEU A 306 -10.02 -24.66 -6.87
CA LEU A 306 -9.37 -23.43 -7.30
C LEU A 306 -8.30 -23.72 -8.36
N LYS A 307 -8.12 -22.79 -9.28
CA LYS A 307 -7.05 -22.86 -10.28
C LYS A 307 -5.79 -22.21 -9.73
N PRO A 308 -4.58 -22.80 -9.97
CA PRO A 308 -3.33 -22.12 -9.71
C PRO A 308 -3.32 -20.71 -10.30
N GLY A 309 -2.78 -19.74 -9.56
CA GLY A 309 -2.87 -18.31 -9.88
C GLY A 309 -4.12 -17.60 -9.35
N TYR A 310 -5.10 -18.31 -8.78
CA TYR A 310 -6.21 -17.68 -8.04
C TYR A 310 -5.65 -16.68 -7.03
N THR A 311 -6.15 -15.44 -7.07
CA THR A 311 -5.62 -14.34 -6.28
C THR A 311 -6.75 -13.59 -5.59
N TYR A 312 -6.55 -13.17 -4.35
CA TYR A 312 -7.40 -12.20 -3.68
C TYR A 312 -6.56 -11.20 -2.87
N THR A 313 -7.03 -9.96 -2.80
CA THR A 313 -6.34 -8.85 -2.13
C THR A 313 -7.22 -8.22 -1.06
N LEU A 314 -6.62 -7.89 0.07
CA LEU A 314 -7.26 -7.25 1.23
C LEU A 314 -6.66 -5.86 1.44
N ASN A 315 -7.45 -4.81 1.29
CA ASN A 315 -7.03 -3.42 1.46
C ASN A 315 -7.31 -2.93 2.88
N ASN A 316 -6.32 -2.29 3.51
CA ASN A 316 -6.45 -1.69 4.83
C ASN A 316 -7.34 -0.45 4.78
N LYS A 317 -8.30 -0.36 5.70
CA LYS A 317 -9.30 0.72 5.75
C LYS A 317 -8.91 1.90 6.64
N VAL A 318 -7.98 1.71 7.57
CA VAL A 318 -7.66 2.67 8.64
C VAL A 318 -6.39 3.46 8.32
N GLY A 319 -5.63 3.03 7.30
CA GLY A 319 -4.40 3.67 6.84
C GLY A 319 -3.24 3.47 7.83
N ALA A 320 -2.08 3.04 7.34
CA ALA A 320 -0.85 3.35 8.05
C ALA A 320 -0.52 4.84 7.83
N SER A 321 -0.04 5.51 8.88
CA SER A 321 0.54 6.86 8.78
C SER A 321 1.44 6.93 7.53
N VAL A 322 1.08 7.87 6.64
CA VAL A 322 1.76 8.12 5.38
C VAL A 322 3.18 8.57 5.71
N THR A 323 4.13 7.64 5.64
CA THR A 323 5.54 8.01 5.56
C THR A 323 5.94 7.89 4.09
N GLU A 324 6.26 9.04 3.49
CA GLU A 324 6.47 9.31 2.06
C GLU A 324 7.49 8.42 1.33
N PHE A 325 8.16 7.46 1.99
CA PHE A 325 9.23 6.68 1.37
C PHE A 325 8.81 5.32 0.79
N TYR A 326 7.58 4.88 1.05
CA TYR A 326 7.05 3.63 0.52
C TYR A 326 5.56 3.81 0.15
N PRO A 327 5.24 4.16 -1.11
CA PRO A 327 3.88 4.11 -1.62
C PRO A 327 3.46 2.65 -1.87
N ARG A 328 3.67 1.78 -0.88
CA ARG A 328 3.24 0.40 -0.98
C ARG A 328 1.79 0.39 -0.52
N ALA A 329 0.89 0.06 -1.44
CA ALA A 329 -0.47 -0.36 -1.15
C ALA A 329 -0.55 -0.97 0.25
N ASN A 330 -1.42 -0.43 1.12
CA ASN A 330 -1.72 -1.04 2.41
C ASN A 330 -2.58 -2.30 2.16
N ALA A 331 -2.11 -3.21 1.32
CA ALA A 331 -2.87 -4.33 0.80
C ALA A 331 -2.10 -5.62 0.99
N ILE A 332 -2.78 -6.69 1.36
CA ILE A 332 -2.22 -8.02 1.49
C ILE A 332 -2.79 -8.88 0.38
N THR A 333 -1.94 -9.44 -0.46
CA THR A 333 -2.38 -10.26 -1.58
C THR A 333 -2.00 -11.71 -1.36
N TYR A 334 -2.96 -12.61 -1.55
CA TYR A 334 -2.79 -14.05 -1.48
C TYR A 334 -2.89 -14.59 -2.89
N LYS A 335 -1.87 -15.30 -3.35
CA LYS A 335 -1.83 -15.96 -4.66
C LYS A 335 -1.67 -17.46 -4.46
N LEU A 336 -2.63 -18.24 -4.94
CA LEU A 336 -2.57 -19.69 -4.91
C LEU A 336 -1.42 -20.15 -5.80
N ARG A 337 -0.38 -20.70 -5.19
CA ARG A 337 0.82 -21.20 -5.86
C ARG A 337 0.58 -22.62 -6.37
N SER A 338 0.10 -23.51 -5.51
CA SER A 338 -0.14 -24.91 -5.87
C SER A 338 -1.20 -25.54 -4.98
N ILE A 339 -1.78 -26.64 -5.48
CA ILE A 339 -2.62 -27.55 -4.70
C ILE A 339 -1.91 -28.90 -4.75
N ASN A 340 -1.52 -29.39 -3.59
CA ASN A 340 -0.88 -30.70 -3.39
C ASN A 340 -1.86 -31.57 -2.62
N ASN A 341 -2.05 -32.85 -2.97
CA ASN A 341 -2.94 -33.85 -2.33
C ASN A 341 -4.03 -33.32 -1.37
N ASP A 342 -3.67 -32.90 -0.15
CA ASP A 342 -4.55 -32.45 0.94
C ASP A 342 -4.43 -30.95 1.32
N THR A 343 -3.60 -30.17 0.63
CA THR A 343 -3.31 -28.76 0.97
C THR A 343 -3.27 -27.81 -0.23
N ALA A 344 -3.74 -26.58 -0.02
CA ALA A 344 -3.52 -25.44 -0.90
C ALA A 344 -2.43 -24.53 -0.32
N GLU A 345 -1.47 -24.12 -1.14
CA GLU A 345 -0.35 -23.26 -0.73
C GLU A 345 -0.44 -21.89 -1.38
N PHE A 346 -0.33 -20.84 -0.58
CA PHE A 346 -0.44 -19.46 -1.00
C PHE A 346 0.85 -18.70 -0.76
N ASP A 347 1.23 -17.92 -1.76
CA ASP A 347 2.20 -16.84 -1.60
C ASP A 347 1.43 -15.62 -1.07
N VAL A 348 1.86 -15.13 0.10
CA VAL A 348 1.27 -14.00 0.81
C VAL A 348 2.18 -12.79 0.65
N ILE A 349 1.81 -11.91 -0.26
CA ILE A 349 2.55 -10.69 -0.56
C ILE A 349 2.10 -9.61 0.41
N HIS A 350 3.02 -9.20 1.28
CA HIS A 350 2.78 -8.20 2.31
C HIS A 350 3.74 -7.01 2.14
N PRO A 351 3.27 -5.76 2.17
CA PRO A 351 4.06 -4.58 1.82
C PRO A 351 5.24 -4.31 2.77
N ARG A 352 5.21 -4.84 3.99
CA ARG A 352 6.31 -4.77 4.97
C ARG A 352 7.28 -5.96 4.92
N ASN A 353 7.06 -6.93 4.04
CA ASN A 353 7.94 -8.08 3.88
C ASN A 353 8.76 -7.95 2.59
N PHE A 354 10.05 -8.27 2.64
CA PHE A 354 10.81 -8.46 1.41
C PHE A 354 10.59 -9.88 0.90
N GLY A 355 10.23 -10.01 -0.37
CA GLY A 355 9.70 -11.24 -0.91
C GLY A 355 8.25 -11.48 -0.49
N TYR A 356 7.80 -12.72 -0.59
CA TYR A 356 6.49 -13.16 -0.09
C TYR A 356 6.64 -14.05 1.15
N LEU A 357 5.55 -14.17 1.92
CA LEU A 357 5.40 -15.17 2.98
C LEU A 357 4.62 -16.36 2.44
N THR A 358 4.59 -17.48 3.17
CA THR A 358 3.79 -18.64 2.77
C THR A 358 2.65 -18.87 3.76
N GLN A 359 1.48 -19.21 3.22
CA GLN A 359 0.37 -19.76 3.97
C GLN A 359 -0.01 -21.12 3.39
N THR A 360 -0.33 -22.09 4.24
CA THR A 360 -0.82 -23.39 3.82
C THR A 360 -2.18 -23.64 4.45
N ASN A 361 -3.16 -24.00 3.63
CA ASN A 361 -4.51 -24.36 4.05
C ASN A 361 -4.75 -25.84 3.73
N GLN A 362 -5.56 -26.51 4.55
CA GLN A 362 -6.21 -27.76 4.14
C GLN A 362 -7.25 -27.46 3.04
N LEU A 363 -7.63 -28.47 2.25
CA LEU A 363 -8.64 -28.27 1.20
C LEU A 363 -10.01 -27.83 1.76
N ASN A 364 -10.33 -28.12 3.01
CA ASN A 364 -11.56 -27.65 3.67
C ASN A 364 -11.52 -26.16 4.09
N GLY A 365 -10.48 -25.42 3.71
CA GLY A 365 -10.32 -24.00 4.03
C GLY A 365 -9.48 -23.72 5.28
N THR A 366 -9.38 -24.66 6.21
CA THR A 366 -8.69 -24.45 7.50
C THR A 366 -7.22 -24.11 7.30
N ILE A 367 -6.74 -23.02 7.91
CA ILE A 367 -5.32 -22.65 7.85
C ILE A 367 -4.50 -23.66 8.68
N ARG A 368 -3.59 -24.37 8.01
CA ARG A 368 -2.62 -25.29 8.62
C ARG A 368 -1.36 -24.56 9.09
N SER A 369 -0.92 -23.56 8.33
CA SER A 369 0.24 -22.72 8.64
C SER A 369 -0.02 -21.29 8.17
N ALA A 370 -0.01 -20.34 9.11
CA ALA A 370 -0.24 -18.93 8.85
C ALA A 370 1.09 -18.20 8.52
N PRO A 371 1.05 -17.12 7.72
CA PRO A 371 2.23 -16.33 7.39
C PRO A 371 2.82 -15.65 8.65
N TYR A 372 4.16 -15.54 8.71
CA TYR A 372 4.87 -14.98 9.87
C TYR A 372 5.86 -13.88 9.45
N LEU A 373 5.67 -12.65 9.94
CA LEU A 373 6.64 -11.57 9.74
C LEU A 373 7.70 -11.62 10.84
N SER A 374 8.85 -12.20 10.54
CA SER A 374 9.98 -12.38 11.49
C SER A 374 10.45 -11.07 12.12
N ASN A 375 10.48 -9.98 11.36
CA ASN A 375 10.90 -8.65 11.82
C ASN A 375 9.86 -7.95 12.71
N TYR A 376 8.65 -8.50 12.83
CA TYR A 376 7.58 -7.99 13.67
C TYR A 376 7.02 -9.15 14.49
N PRO A 377 7.63 -9.51 15.64
CA PRO A 377 7.25 -10.71 16.40
C PRO A 377 5.79 -10.69 16.88
N PHE A 378 5.21 -9.50 17.09
CA PHE A 378 3.78 -9.32 17.38
C PHE A 378 2.87 -9.50 16.16
N SER A 379 3.43 -9.83 14.99
CA SER A 379 2.66 -9.95 13.76
C SER A 379 1.68 -11.12 13.74
N ARG A 380 1.91 -12.14 14.57
CA ARG A 380 0.96 -13.25 14.77
C ARG A 380 -0.43 -12.77 15.23
N ILE A 381 -0.52 -11.56 15.80
CA ILE A 381 -1.77 -10.96 16.27
C ILE A 381 -2.60 -10.40 15.10
N TYR A 382 -1.99 -10.16 13.92
CA TYR A 382 -2.68 -9.58 12.76
C TYR A 382 -3.27 -10.59 11.77
N TYR A 383 -3.02 -11.89 11.94
CA TYR A 383 -3.49 -12.91 11.00
C TYR A 383 -4.35 -13.97 11.69
N PRO A 384 -5.47 -14.38 11.07
CA PRO A 384 -6.21 -15.55 11.52
C PRO A 384 -5.26 -16.75 11.59
N GLN A 385 -5.22 -17.40 12.75
CA GLN A 385 -4.31 -18.52 12.97
C GLN A 385 -4.93 -19.86 12.51
N GLY A 386 -6.07 -19.84 11.81
CA GLY A 386 -6.86 -21.04 11.44
C GLY A 386 -7.54 -21.74 12.60
N ASN A 387 -7.07 -21.49 13.82
CA ASN A 387 -7.54 -22.16 15.01
C ASN A 387 -8.98 -21.74 15.30
N CYS A 388 -9.87 -22.73 15.33
CA CYS A 388 -11.31 -22.54 15.56
C CYS A 388 -12.04 -21.73 14.46
N GLU A 389 -11.47 -21.62 13.25
CA GLU A 389 -12.15 -21.02 12.11
C GLU A 389 -13.46 -21.76 11.82
N PHE A 390 -14.49 -20.98 11.46
CA PHE A 390 -15.83 -21.47 11.13
C PHE A 390 -16.56 -22.21 12.26
N GLN A 391 -16.06 -22.16 13.50
CA GLN A 391 -16.72 -22.78 14.65
C GLN A 391 -17.62 -21.80 15.41
N ILE A 392 -18.79 -22.28 15.82
CA ILE A 392 -19.71 -21.60 16.73
C ILE A 392 -19.61 -22.27 18.11
N GLY A 393 -19.67 -21.46 19.17
CA GLY A 393 -19.50 -21.92 20.54
C GLY A 393 -18.06 -21.85 21.02
N THR A 394 -17.73 -22.65 22.02
CA THR A 394 -16.41 -22.65 22.66
C THR A 394 -15.44 -23.53 21.88
N CYS A 395 -14.23 -23.00 21.64
CA CYS A 395 -13.12 -23.76 21.11
C CYS A 395 -11.82 -23.36 21.82
N GLU A 396 -10.94 -24.34 22.04
CA GLU A 396 -9.63 -24.13 22.65
C GLU A 396 -8.54 -24.50 21.66
N TYR A 397 -7.47 -23.71 21.63
CA TYR A 397 -6.33 -23.98 20.77
C TYR A 397 -5.04 -23.55 21.44
N THR A 398 -3.95 -24.25 21.12
CA THR A 398 -2.62 -23.96 21.64
C THR A 398 -1.75 -23.43 20.51
N THR A 399 -1.14 -22.25 20.70
CA THR A 399 -0.21 -21.67 19.73
C THR A 399 1.04 -21.12 20.40
N LYS A 400 2.16 -21.07 19.67
CA LYS A 400 3.39 -20.42 20.12
C LYS A 400 3.40 -18.96 19.63
N ALA A 401 3.90 -18.02 20.44
CA ALA A 401 4.07 -16.63 20.00
C ALA A 401 5.23 -16.48 19.00
N ASN A 402 6.25 -17.34 19.10
CA ASN A 402 7.36 -17.52 18.16
C ASN A 402 8.07 -18.86 18.46
N ALA A 403 9.08 -19.23 17.65
CA ALA A 403 9.75 -20.54 17.75
C ALA A 403 10.37 -20.83 19.14
N THR A 404 10.72 -19.79 19.88
CA THR A 404 11.43 -19.86 21.17
C THR A 404 10.51 -19.75 22.38
N THR A 405 9.23 -19.41 22.22
CA THR A 405 8.26 -19.35 23.33
C THR A 405 7.58 -20.68 23.62
N SER A 406 7.28 -20.90 24.91
CA SER A 406 6.37 -21.95 25.35
C SER A 406 5.00 -21.79 24.67
N PRO A 407 4.34 -22.89 24.27
CA PRO A 407 2.98 -22.83 23.75
C PRO A 407 2.01 -22.26 24.80
N VAL A 408 1.05 -21.46 24.36
CA VAL A 408 -0.02 -20.91 25.20
C VAL A 408 -1.37 -21.35 24.66
N THR A 409 -2.24 -21.82 25.56
CA THR A 409 -3.61 -22.22 25.26
C THR A 409 -4.53 -21.01 25.38
N PHE A 410 -5.35 -20.80 24.35
CA PHE A 410 -6.37 -19.78 24.30
C PHE A 410 -7.75 -20.42 24.22
N LYS A 411 -8.71 -19.79 24.89
CA LYS A 411 -10.14 -20.12 24.78
C LYS A 411 -10.83 -19.05 23.95
N GLN A 412 -11.49 -19.48 22.89
CA GLN A 412 -12.23 -18.63 21.95
C GLN A 412 -13.71 -18.99 21.97
N ILE A 413 -14.57 -17.98 21.88
CA ILE A 413 -16.03 -18.14 21.73
C ILE A 413 -16.44 -17.56 20.38
N GLY A 414 -16.91 -18.41 19.46
CA GLY A 414 -17.37 -18.01 18.13
C GLY A 414 -18.88 -17.85 18.06
N ASN A 415 -19.34 -16.79 17.43
CA ASN A 415 -20.75 -16.49 17.16
C ASN A 415 -20.94 -16.20 15.66
N PHE A 416 -22.15 -16.46 15.15
CA PHE A 416 -22.54 -16.10 13.78
C PHE A 416 -23.88 -15.38 13.79
N THR A 417 -23.92 -14.17 13.21
CA THR A 417 -25.15 -13.39 13.07
C THR A 417 -25.16 -12.69 11.72
N ALA A 418 -26.21 -12.92 10.92
CA ALA A 418 -26.47 -12.21 9.67
C ALA A 418 -25.25 -12.13 8.71
N GLY A 419 -24.50 -13.23 8.53
CA GLY A 419 -23.34 -13.28 7.63
C GLY A 419 -22.02 -12.84 8.26
N VAL A 420 -22.03 -12.46 9.55
CA VAL A 420 -20.85 -12.00 10.29
C VAL A 420 -20.43 -13.04 11.31
N TRP A 421 -19.16 -13.43 11.26
CA TRP A 421 -18.51 -14.30 12.23
C TRP A 421 -17.77 -13.45 13.25
N THR A 422 -18.08 -13.62 14.53
CA THR A 422 -17.44 -12.87 15.62
C THR A 422 -16.81 -13.82 16.62
N TYR A 423 -15.54 -13.60 16.92
CA TYR A 423 -14.76 -14.43 17.82
C TYR A 423 -14.23 -13.60 18.98
N TYR A 424 -14.49 -14.08 20.20
CA TYR A 424 -14.03 -13.45 21.44
C TYR A 424 -12.94 -14.30 22.07
N THR A 425 -11.78 -13.70 22.34
CA THR A 425 -10.64 -14.37 22.96
C THR A 425 -10.08 -13.50 24.08
N GLN A 426 -9.77 -14.09 25.23
CA GLN A 426 -9.01 -13.38 26.26
C GLN A 426 -7.52 -13.44 25.96
N THR A 427 -6.87 -12.29 25.94
CA THR A 427 -5.42 -12.16 25.79
C THR A 427 -4.70 -12.62 27.08
N GLN A 428 -3.38 -12.82 26.99
CA GLN A 428 -2.55 -13.18 28.16
C GLN A 428 -2.58 -12.12 29.26
N THR A 429 -2.87 -10.86 28.92
CA THR A 429 -2.96 -9.75 29.86
C THR A 429 -4.38 -9.57 30.44
N GLY A 430 -5.29 -10.52 30.17
CA GLY A 430 -6.69 -10.49 30.63
C GLY A 430 -7.61 -9.58 29.81
N LYS A 431 -7.09 -8.86 28.81
CA LYS A 431 -7.89 -8.00 27.94
C LYS A 431 -8.71 -8.83 26.95
N GLN A 432 -9.92 -8.36 26.63
CA GLN A 432 -10.76 -8.98 25.62
C GLN A 432 -10.35 -8.52 24.21
N GLN A 433 -10.01 -9.49 23.36
CA GLN A 433 -9.84 -9.30 21.92
C GLN A 433 -11.09 -9.78 21.20
N VAL A 434 -11.53 -9.01 20.21
CA VAL A 434 -12.64 -9.36 19.34
C VAL A 434 -12.13 -9.38 17.90
N ASN A 435 -12.36 -10.48 17.22
CA ASN A 435 -12.08 -10.62 15.79
C ASN A 435 -13.40 -10.79 15.04
N ILE A 436 -13.59 -10.03 13.98
CA ILE A 436 -14.79 -10.08 13.14
C ILE A 436 -14.38 -10.42 11.72
N TYR A 437 -15.07 -11.38 11.13
CA TYR A 437 -14.83 -11.84 9.77
C TYR A 437 -16.13 -11.96 8.99
N ILE A 438 -16.05 -11.65 7.70
CA ILE A 438 -17.04 -12.04 6.69
C ILE A 438 -16.26 -12.82 5.66
N TYR A 439 -16.62 -14.09 5.45
CA TYR A 439 -15.93 -14.99 4.52
C TYR A 439 -16.73 -15.19 3.24
N ASP A 440 -16.03 -15.47 2.14
CA ASP A 440 -16.64 -15.98 0.91
C ASP A 440 -16.89 -17.50 0.99
N LYS A 441 -17.59 -18.08 0.02
CA LYS A 441 -17.89 -19.52 -0.04
C LYS A 441 -16.65 -20.44 -0.06
N ASN A 442 -15.46 -19.92 -0.33
CA ASN A 442 -14.21 -20.67 -0.26
C ASN A 442 -13.52 -20.53 1.11
N GLY A 443 -14.11 -19.80 2.05
CA GLY A 443 -13.53 -19.54 3.37
C GLY A 443 -12.52 -18.41 3.38
N PHE A 444 -12.37 -17.62 2.31
CA PHE A 444 -11.47 -16.48 2.30
C PHE A 444 -12.16 -15.21 2.77
N PRO A 445 -11.45 -14.31 3.49
CA PRO A 445 -12.03 -13.08 4.01
C PRO A 445 -12.47 -12.13 2.88
N LEU A 446 -13.72 -11.69 2.94
CA LEU A 446 -14.27 -10.52 2.26
C LEU A 446 -14.06 -9.25 3.10
N TYR A 447 -14.05 -9.43 4.42
CA TYR A 447 -13.74 -8.40 5.41
C TYR A 447 -13.17 -9.06 6.66
N MET A 448 -12.19 -8.41 7.29
CA MET A 448 -11.65 -8.83 8.57
C MET A 448 -11.28 -7.60 9.40
N THR A 449 -11.54 -7.67 10.70
CA THR A 449 -11.13 -6.61 11.63
C THR A 449 -10.87 -7.21 13.01
N SER A 450 -9.99 -6.56 13.75
CA SER A 450 -9.65 -6.95 15.11
C SER A 450 -9.47 -5.74 15.99
N TYR A 451 -9.96 -5.82 17.21
CA TYR A 451 -9.76 -4.81 18.23
C TYR A 451 -9.58 -5.45 19.61
N VAL A 452 -8.87 -4.74 20.48
CA VAL A 452 -8.68 -5.11 21.88
C VAL A 452 -9.28 -3.99 22.72
N GLU A 453 -10.25 -4.33 23.56
CA GLU A 453 -11.06 -3.36 24.31
C GLU A 453 -11.63 -2.27 23.39
N ASN A 454 -11.16 -1.02 23.52
CA ASN A 454 -11.64 0.13 22.75
C ASN A 454 -10.65 0.60 21.68
N SER A 455 -9.67 -0.24 21.31
CA SER A 455 -8.61 0.12 20.36
C SER A 455 -8.59 -0.82 19.16
N LEU A 456 -8.82 -0.24 17.99
CA LEU A 456 -8.75 -0.95 16.71
C LEU A 456 -7.30 -1.34 16.39
N THR A 457 -7.10 -2.62 16.12
CA THR A 457 -5.80 -3.19 15.79
C THR A 457 -5.56 -3.18 14.28
N TYR A 458 -6.56 -3.59 13.50
CA TYR A 458 -6.56 -3.51 12.04
C TYR A 458 -7.99 -3.66 11.49
N GLU A 459 -8.19 -3.20 10.25
CA GLU A 459 -9.41 -3.42 9.48
C GLU A 459 -9.04 -3.55 8.00
N TYR A 460 -9.48 -4.62 7.37
CA TYR A 460 -9.26 -4.89 5.94
C TYR A 460 -10.56 -5.27 5.25
N GLU A 461 -10.70 -4.85 4.00
CA GLU A 461 -11.80 -5.21 3.10
C GLU A 461 -11.22 -5.75 1.79
N ARG A 462 -11.87 -6.75 1.19
CA ARG A 462 -11.45 -7.31 -0.10
C ARG A 462 -11.53 -6.27 -1.22
N ALA A 463 -10.44 -6.16 -1.98
CA ALA A 463 -10.39 -5.38 -3.21
C ALA A 463 -11.35 -5.95 -4.26
N GLU A 464 -11.99 -5.07 -5.02
CA GLU A 464 -12.92 -5.46 -6.10
C GLU A 464 -12.23 -6.12 -7.29
#